data_AF-A0A660PLD9-F1
#
_entry.id   AF-A0A660PLD9-F1
#
_cell.length_a   1.000
_cell.length_b   1.000
_cell.length_c   1.000
_cell.angle_alpha   90.00
_cell.angle_beta   90.00
_cell.angle_gamma   90.00
#
_symmetry.space_group_name_H-M   'P 1'
#
loop_
_entity.id
_entity.type
_entity.pdbx_description
1 polymer ?
#
loop_
_entity_poly.entity_id
_entity_poly.type
_entity_poly.pdbx_seq_one_letter_code
_entity_poly.pdbx_strand_id
1 'polypeptide(L)'
;MNPRKKIPNKSELEQLQKLYKTDEKIGERLGGVPAYLIAYWRRKKNIPKYSMPKFSEKEILTLWERYGDDDKCGLELGISKAAFYNWRRRYNIREKPAFLKLEQLELNFPGLKTKHGNLSLYGKRSISQKIIAQKIELEEVSVGETVEIEPDLTVSQFYLGQIIEEFSKNSYDYIWNSNKIVLSLQAGLNKTESSH
;
A
#
# COMPACT_ATOMS: atom_id res chain seq x y z
N MET A 1 29.40 -35.76 41.66
CA MET A 1 28.10 -36.07 41.00
C MET A 1 27.46 -34.75 40.58
N ASN A 2 27.26 -34.51 39.28
CA ASN A 2 26.60 -33.29 38.84
C ASN A 2 25.16 -33.25 39.38
N PRO A 3 24.70 -32.11 39.94
CA PRO A 3 23.36 -32.00 40.46
C PRO A 3 22.35 -32.34 39.35
N ARG A 4 21.34 -33.16 39.67
CA ARG A 4 20.25 -33.49 38.75
C ARG A 4 19.65 -32.18 38.25
N LYS A 5 19.86 -31.86 36.96
CA LYS A 5 19.34 -30.62 36.35
C LYS A 5 17.81 -30.61 36.52
N LYS A 6 17.29 -29.56 37.15
CA LYS A 6 15.86 -29.41 37.46
C LYS A 6 15.06 -29.44 36.15
N ILE A 7 14.10 -30.37 36.06
CA ILE A 7 13.20 -30.47 34.91
C ILE A 7 12.25 -29.27 34.98
N PRO A 8 12.19 -28.40 33.96
CA PRO A 8 11.34 -27.22 34.01
C PRO A 8 9.85 -27.57 33.97
N ASN A 9 9.02 -26.70 34.53
CA ASN A 9 7.57 -26.80 34.51
C ASN A 9 6.99 -26.45 33.12
N LYS A 10 5.71 -26.73 32.89
CA LYS A 10 5.07 -26.50 31.58
C LYS A 10 5.12 -25.02 31.19
N SER A 11 4.75 -24.13 32.11
CA SER A 11 4.82 -22.68 31.92
C SER A 11 6.25 -22.17 31.66
N GLU A 12 7.23 -22.69 32.39
CA GLU A 12 8.65 -22.36 32.20
C GLU A 12 9.13 -22.77 30.81
N LEU A 13 8.79 -23.98 30.35
CA LEU A 13 9.13 -24.43 28.99
C LEU A 13 8.45 -23.59 27.90
N GLU A 14 7.21 -23.16 28.10
CA GLU A 14 6.52 -22.26 27.16
C GLU A 14 7.18 -20.86 27.11
N GLN A 15 7.59 -20.32 28.26
CA GLN A 15 8.32 -19.04 28.32
C GLN A 15 9.69 -19.16 27.65
N LEU A 16 10.46 -20.22 27.96
CA LEU A 16 11.74 -20.49 27.33
C LEU A 16 11.59 -20.69 25.82
N GLN A 17 10.51 -21.35 25.39
CA GLN A 17 10.21 -21.52 23.97
C GLN A 17 9.92 -20.19 23.26
N LYS A 18 9.19 -19.27 23.90
CA LYS A 18 8.95 -17.92 23.36
C LYS A 18 10.24 -17.10 23.25
N LEU A 19 11.13 -17.18 24.25
CA LEU A 19 12.37 -16.40 24.31
C LEU A 19 13.46 -16.93 23.37
N TYR A 20 13.70 -18.24 23.40
CA TYR A 20 14.88 -18.85 22.75
C TYR A 20 14.58 -19.56 21.43
N LYS A 21 13.28 -19.76 21.12
CA LYS A 21 12.74 -20.30 19.84
C LYS A 21 13.15 -21.73 19.47
N THR A 22 14.35 -22.18 19.83
CA THR A 22 14.96 -23.45 19.42
C THR A 22 15.33 -24.30 20.63
N ASP A 23 15.21 -25.62 20.49
CA ASP A 23 15.48 -26.57 21.58
C ASP A 23 16.97 -26.57 22.00
N GLU A 24 17.88 -26.21 21.09
CA GLU A 24 19.32 -26.03 21.35
C GLU A 24 19.60 -24.85 22.28
N LYS A 25 19.10 -23.65 21.96
CA LYS A 25 19.27 -22.45 22.78
C LYS A 25 18.59 -22.57 24.15
N ILE A 26 17.43 -23.24 24.20
CA ILE A 26 16.77 -23.57 25.48
C ILE A 26 17.69 -24.48 26.31
N GLY A 27 18.31 -25.46 25.66
CA GLY A 27 19.27 -26.38 26.27
C GLY A 27 20.50 -25.69 26.85
N GLU A 28 21.12 -24.79 26.08
CA GLU A 28 22.24 -23.95 26.52
C GLU A 28 21.87 -23.15 27.77
N ARG A 29 20.70 -22.48 27.75
CA ARG A 29 20.25 -21.64 28.86
C ARG A 29 19.97 -22.41 30.15
N LEU A 30 19.57 -23.67 30.04
CA LEU A 30 19.33 -24.60 31.16
C LEU A 30 20.62 -25.28 31.65
N GLY A 31 21.79 -24.73 31.31
CA GLY A 31 23.09 -25.21 31.75
C GLY A 31 23.62 -26.34 30.88
N GLY A 32 23.43 -26.28 29.56
CA GLY A 32 23.91 -27.28 28.61
C GLY A 32 23.12 -28.60 28.65
N VAL A 33 21.79 -28.51 28.67
CA VAL A 33 20.90 -29.66 28.46
C VAL A 33 20.87 -30.00 26.97
N PRO A 34 21.11 -31.25 26.55
CA PRO A 34 20.97 -31.65 25.15
C PRO A 34 19.58 -31.37 24.56
N ALA A 35 19.52 -30.90 23.31
CA ALA A 35 18.28 -30.54 22.62
C ALA A 35 17.24 -31.69 22.58
N TYR A 36 17.69 -32.95 22.50
CA TYR A 36 16.79 -34.11 22.50
C TYR A 36 16.00 -34.25 23.81
N LEU A 37 16.57 -33.86 24.96
CA LEU A 37 15.88 -33.87 26.25
C LEU A 37 14.81 -32.77 26.31
N ILE A 38 15.11 -31.58 25.77
CA ILE A 38 14.14 -30.49 25.66
C ILE A 38 12.96 -30.92 24.77
N ALA A 39 13.24 -31.53 23.62
CA ALA A 39 12.23 -32.08 22.73
C ALA A 39 11.37 -33.16 23.42
N TYR A 40 11.99 -34.05 24.20
CA TYR A 40 11.29 -35.05 24.99
C TYR A 40 10.36 -34.42 26.05
N TRP A 41 10.84 -33.45 26.83
CA TRP A 41 10.02 -32.76 27.84
C TRP A 41 8.85 -32.01 27.22
N ARG A 42 9.07 -31.37 26.07
CA ARG A 42 7.99 -30.71 25.32
C ARG A 42 6.91 -31.70 24.87
N ARG A 43 7.28 -32.83 24.28
CA ARG A 43 6.31 -33.89 23.89
C ARG A 43 5.55 -34.41 25.10
N LYS A 44 6.25 -34.70 26.21
CA LYS A 44 5.64 -35.20 27.45
C LYS A 44 4.64 -34.20 28.06
N LYS A 45 4.83 -32.89 27.85
CA LYS A 45 3.97 -31.82 28.36
C LYS A 45 3.00 -31.25 27.31
N ASN A 46 2.89 -31.91 26.15
CA ASN A 46 2.07 -31.50 25.00
C ASN A 46 2.34 -30.05 24.53
N ILE A 47 3.61 -29.64 24.53
CA ILE A 47 4.05 -28.33 24.03
C ILE A 47 4.50 -28.49 22.56
N PRO A 48 3.79 -27.88 21.59
CA PRO A 48 4.14 -27.98 20.18
C PRO A 48 5.52 -27.36 19.88
N LYS A 49 6.06 -27.64 18.70
CA LYS A 49 7.32 -27.01 18.26
C LYS A 49 7.07 -25.55 17.96
N TYR A 50 7.93 -24.68 18.50
CA TYR A 50 7.95 -23.29 18.08
C TYR A 50 8.18 -23.28 16.57
N SER A 51 7.18 -22.79 15.86
CA SER A 51 7.24 -22.55 14.44
C SER A 51 6.98 -21.07 14.26
N MET A 52 8.03 -20.31 14.00
CA MET A 52 7.83 -19.00 13.43
C MET A 52 7.27 -19.22 12.03
N PRO A 53 6.17 -18.54 11.65
CA PRO A 53 5.68 -18.65 10.28
C PRO A 53 6.80 -18.22 9.33
N LYS A 54 7.03 -19.03 8.27
CA LYS A 54 8.11 -18.80 7.30
C LYS A 54 8.00 -17.42 6.63
N PHE A 55 6.78 -16.94 6.45
CA PHE A 55 6.47 -15.63 5.89
C PHE A 55 5.58 -14.88 6.89
N SER A 56 5.78 -13.58 6.99
CA SER A 56 4.94 -12.68 7.79
C SER A 56 3.65 -12.32 7.05
N GLU A 57 2.64 -11.87 7.79
CA GLU A 57 1.39 -11.37 7.22
C GLU A 57 1.62 -10.20 6.24
N LYS A 58 2.49 -9.26 6.61
CA LYS A 58 2.83 -8.09 5.79
C LYS A 58 3.43 -8.48 4.44
N GLU A 59 4.33 -9.44 4.42
CA GLU A 59 4.94 -9.94 3.16
C GLU A 59 3.89 -10.55 2.23
N ILE A 60 2.99 -11.38 2.78
CA ILE A 60 1.90 -11.99 2.01
C ILE A 60 0.94 -10.92 1.49
N LEU A 61 0.58 -9.93 2.32
CA LEU A 61 -0.31 -8.85 1.92
C LEU A 61 0.31 -7.99 0.82
N THR A 62 1.56 -7.56 0.95
CA THR A 62 2.23 -6.73 -0.05
C THR A 62 2.32 -7.42 -1.42
N LEU A 63 2.63 -8.72 -1.45
CA LEU A 63 2.63 -9.48 -2.71
C LEU A 63 1.22 -9.61 -3.29
N TRP A 64 0.24 -9.88 -2.42
CA TRP A 64 -1.16 -9.97 -2.84
C TRP A 64 -1.67 -8.66 -3.39
N GLU A 65 -1.41 -7.51 -2.75
CA GLU A 65 -1.77 -6.18 -3.26
C GLU A 65 -1.11 -5.86 -4.60
N ARG A 66 0.16 -6.28 -4.77
CA ARG A 66 0.93 -6.01 -5.99
C ARG A 66 0.43 -6.83 -7.19
N TYR A 67 0.19 -8.12 -7.02
CA TYR A 67 -0.09 -9.04 -8.14
C TYR A 67 -1.51 -9.60 -8.16
N GLY A 68 -2.15 -9.75 -6.99
CA GLY A 68 -3.49 -10.34 -6.78
C GLY A 68 -3.72 -11.66 -7.51
N ASP A 69 -2.65 -12.41 -7.67
CA ASP A 69 -2.58 -13.70 -8.33
C ASP A 69 -1.68 -14.63 -7.51
N ASP A 70 -2.24 -15.74 -7.03
CA ASP A 70 -1.54 -16.68 -6.14
C ASP A 70 -0.34 -17.35 -6.81
N ASP A 71 -0.36 -17.51 -8.14
CA ASP A 71 0.71 -18.17 -8.88
C ASP A 71 1.93 -17.25 -8.99
N LYS A 72 1.71 -15.99 -9.36
CA LYS A 72 2.76 -14.97 -9.38
C LYS A 72 3.35 -14.72 -8.00
N CYS A 73 2.50 -14.62 -6.98
CA CYS A 73 2.97 -14.43 -5.60
C CYS A 73 3.73 -15.65 -5.07
N GLY A 74 3.28 -16.87 -5.43
CA GLY A 74 3.98 -18.11 -5.09
C GLY A 74 5.37 -18.16 -5.72
N LEU A 75 5.46 -17.83 -7.01
CA LEU A 75 6.72 -17.78 -7.75
C LEU A 75 7.73 -16.83 -7.08
N GLU A 76 7.30 -15.64 -6.65
CA GLU A 76 8.20 -14.70 -5.96
C GLU A 76 8.70 -15.16 -4.60
N LEU A 77 7.89 -15.94 -3.87
CA LEU A 77 8.32 -16.54 -2.61
C LEU A 77 9.02 -17.89 -2.80
N GLY A 78 9.19 -18.36 -4.04
CA GLY A 78 9.73 -19.68 -4.35
C GLY A 78 8.87 -20.82 -3.77
N ILE A 79 7.56 -20.64 -3.70
CA ILE A 79 6.58 -21.62 -3.21
C ILE A 79 5.51 -21.91 -4.26
N SER A 80 4.79 -23.01 -4.09
CA SER A 80 3.66 -23.31 -4.98
C SER A 80 2.49 -22.35 -4.78
N LYS A 81 1.67 -22.16 -5.82
CA LYS A 81 0.37 -21.46 -5.77
C LYS A 81 -0.48 -21.87 -4.57
N ALA A 82 -0.59 -23.17 -4.31
CA ALA A 82 -1.37 -23.71 -3.20
C ALA A 82 -0.78 -23.34 -1.83
N ALA A 83 0.56 -23.29 -1.72
CA ALA A 83 1.21 -22.84 -0.49
C ALA A 83 0.93 -21.37 -0.21
N PHE A 84 1.00 -20.51 -1.24
CA PHE A 84 0.67 -19.08 -1.09
C PHE A 84 -0.80 -18.87 -0.70
N TYR A 85 -1.73 -19.57 -1.35
CA TYR A 85 -3.16 -19.57 -0.98
C TYR A 85 -3.38 -19.91 0.50
N ASN A 86 -2.69 -20.94 1.01
CA ASN A 86 -2.80 -21.34 2.42
C ASN A 86 -2.28 -20.26 3.38
N TRP A 87 -1.24 -19.51 3.00
CA TRP A 87 -0.76 -18.37 3.76
C TRP A 87 -1.78 -17.23 3.79
N ARG A 88 -2.35 -16.84 2.65
CA ARG A 88 -3.44 -15.84 2.63
C ARG A 88 -4.63 -16.26 3.47
N ARG A 89 -5.04 -17.54 3.38
CA ARG A 89 -6.14 -18.08 4.17
C ARG A 89 -5.83 -18.02 5.67
N ARG A 90 -4.60 -18.33 6.07
CA ARG A 90 -4.13 -18.23 7.46
C ARG A 90 -4.21 -16.80 8.00
N TYR A 91 -3.93 -15.81 7.16
CA TYR A 91 -4.01 -14.38 7.51
C TYR A 91 -5.35 -13.71 7.16
N ASN A 92 -6.35 -14.49 6.74
CA ASN A 92 -7.66 -13.98 6.36
C ASN A 92 -7.67 -12.95 5.22
N ILE A 93 -6.67 -12.97 4.33
CA ILE A 93 -6.55 -12.09 3.15
C ILE A 93 -7.39 -12.68 2.00
N ARG A 94 -8.66 -12.27 1.92
CA ARG A 94 -9.65 -12.81 0.96
C ARG A 94 -9.96 -11.86 -0.18
N GLU A 95 -9.95 -10.57 0.09
CA GLU A 95 -10.34 -9.55 -0.89
C GLU A 95 -9.30 -9.48 -1.99
N LYS A 96 -9.76 -9.60 -3.23
CA LYS A 96 -8.88 -9.44 -4.39
C LYS A 96 -8.56 -7.95 -4.52
N PRO A 97 -7.28 -7.57 -4.68
CA PRO A 97 -6.93 -6.17 -4.92
C PRO A 97 -7.67 -5.63 -6.13
N ALA A 98 -8.11 -4.38 -6.02
CA ALA A 98 -8.73 -3.65 -7.11
C ALA A 98 -7.66 -3.24 -8.12
N PHE A 99 -7.39 -4.11 -9.10
CA PHE A 99 -6.59 -3.70 -10.26
C PHE A 99 -7.44 -2.82 -11.15
N LEU A 100 -7.07 -1.54 -11.21
CA LEU A 100 -7.53 -0.67 -12.27
C LEU A 100 -6.91 -1.17 -13.58
N LYS A 101 -7.74 -1.49 -14.56
CA LYS A 101 -7.22 -1.77 -15.92
C LYS A 101 -6.56 -0.50 -16.45
N LEU A 102 -5.53 -0.62 -17.29
CA LEU A 102 -4.91 0.52 -17.97
C LEU A 102 -5.96 1.42 -18.63
N GLU A 103 -6.95 0.81 -19.27
CA GLU A 103 -8.14 1.46 -19.85
C GLU A 103 -8.90 2.39 -18.88
N GLN A 104 -8.89 2.11 -17.57
CA GLN A 104 -9.56 2.93 -16.55
C GLN A 104 -8.71 4.12 -16.10
N LEU A 105 -7.40 4.07 -16.31
CA LEU A 105 -6.43 5.15 -16.07
C LEU A 105 -6.30 6.08 -17.29
N GLU A 106 -6.85 5.69 -18.44
CA GLU A 106 -6.79 6.49 -19.67
C GLU A 106 -7.70 7.74 -19.59
N LEU A 107 -7.13 8.88 -20.01
CA LEU A 107 -7.85 10.13 -20.14
C LEU A 107 -8.53 10.18 -21.51
N ASN A 108 -9.82 9.84 -21.55
CA ASN A 108 -10.63 9.93 -22.76
C ASN A 108 -11.07 11.39 -22.98
N PHE A 109 -10.26 12.17 -23.70
CA PHE A 109 -10.63 13.53 -24.09
C PHE A 109 -11.42 13.57 -25.41
N PRO A 110 -12.32 14.54 -25.60
CA PRO A 110 -12.99 14.76 -26.87
C PRO A 110 -11.97 14.92 -28.01
N GLY A 111 -12.16 14.18 -29.11
CA GLY A 111 -11.31 14.26 -30.30
C GLY A 111 -10.07 13.36 -30.31
N LEU A 112 -9.76 12.63 -29.23
CA LEU A 112 -8.70 11.62 -29.24
C LEU A 112 -9.16 10.40 -30.07
N LYS A 113 -8.51 10.16 -31.21
CA LYS A 113 -8.70 8.95 -32.01
C LYS A 113 -8.00 7.79 -31.29
N THR A 114 -8.74 7.04 -30.48
CA THR A 114 -8.23 5.80 -29.87
C THR A 114 -7.86 4.81 -30.97
N LYS A 115 -6.57 4.47 -31.07
CA LYS A 115 -6.04 3.60 -32.15
C LYS A 115 -6.36 2.11 -31.98
N HIS A 116 -7.12 1.74 -30.95
CA HIS A 116 -7.47 0.36 -30.70
C HIS A 116 -8.99 0.23 -30.70
N GLY A 117 -9.48 -0.56 -31.66
CA GLY A 117 -10.90 -0.75 -31.91
C GLY A 117 -11.64 -1.15 -30.65
N ASN A 118 -12.71 -0.42 -30.34
CA ASN A 118 -13.91 -0.87 -29.64
C ASN A 118 -13.73 -2.04 -28.66
N LEU A 119 -12.79 -1.93 -27.71
CA LEU A 119 -13.01 -2.51 -26.40
C LEU A 119 -14.01 -1.58 -25.73
N SER A 120 -15.27 -1.79 -26.12
CA SER A 120 -16.44 -1.16 -25.53
C SER A 120 -16.26 -1.24 -24.02
N LEU A 121 -16.04 -0.09 -23.40
CA LEU A 121 -16.21 0.11 -21.96
C LEU A 121 -17.70 -0.01 -21.66
N TYR A 122 -18.30 -1.18 -21.91
CA TYR A 122 -19.70 -1.44 -21.61
C TYR A 122 -19.88 -1.27 -20.10
N GLY A 123 -20.43 -0.11 -19.70
CA GLY A 123 -20.65 0.28 -18.31
C GLY A 123 -19.39 0.63 -17.48
N LYS A 124 -18.20 0.81 -18.07
CA LYS A 124 -16.96 1.06 -17.31
C LYS A 124 -16.42 2.48 -17.52
N ARG A 125 -16.93 3.42 -16.71
CA ARG A 125 -16.47 4.82 -16.62
C ARG A 125 -14.97 4.91 -16.31
N SER A 126 -14.26 5.85 -16.93
CA SER A 126 -12.87 6.16 -16.58
C SER A 126 -12.77 6.76 -15.17
N ILE A 127 -11.57 6.77 -14.59
CA ILE A 127 -11.36 7.40 -13.28
C ILE A 127 -11.70 8.89 -13.34
N SER A 128 -11.33 9.59 -14.42
CA SER A 128 -11.65 11.01 -14.58
C SER A 128 -13.16 11.25 -14.64
N GLN A 129 -13.92 10.43 -15.37
CA GLN A 129 -15.38 10.53 -15.38
C GLN A 129 -15.98 10.30 -13.99
N LYS A 130 -15.45 9.37 -13.20
CA LYS A 130 -15.90 9.11 -11.84
C LYS A 130 -15.58 10.28 -10.89
N ILE A 131 -14.36 10.82 -10.96
CA ILE A 131 -13.95 11.97 -10.15
C ILE A 131 -14.81 13.18 -10.48
N ILE A 132 -15.02 13.46 -11.77
CA ILE A 132 -15.85 14.56 -12.23
C ILE A 132 -17.30 14.36 -11.77
N ALA A 133 -17.91 13.20 -12.04
CA ALA A 133 -19.28 12.89 -11.62
C ALA A 133 -19.47 13.05 -10.10
N GLN A 134 -18.51 12.55 -9.31
CA GLN A 134 -18.52 12.73 -7.87
C GLN A 134 -18.40 14.20 -7.45
N LYS A 135 -17.60 15.01 -8.15
CA LYS A 135 -17.42 16.44 -7.84
C LYS A 135 -18.67 17.27 -8.09
N ILE A 136 -19.49 16.88 -9.06
CA ILE A 136 -20.72 17.57 -9.42
C ILE A 136 -21.97 16.85 -8.87
N GLU A 137 -21.78 15.86 -7.99
CA GLU A 137 -22.85 15.07 -7.36
C GLU A 137 -23.81 14.38 -8.36
N LEU A 138 -23.31 14.08 -9.56
CA LEU A 138 -24.05 13.31 -10.56
C LEU A 138 -23.66 11.83 -10.53
N GLU A 139 -24.58 10.98 -10.96
CA GLU A 139 -24.27 9.57 -11.11
C GLU A 139 -23.25 9.34 -12.24
N GLU A 140 -23.32 10.11 -13.33
CA GLU A 140 -22.46 9.94 -14.49
C GLU A 140 -22.20 11.19 -15.31
N VAL A 141 -21.10 11.15 -16.08
CA VAL A 141 -20.68 12.20 -17.02
C VAL A 141 -20.19 11.56 -18.31
N SER A 142 -20.65 12.09 -19.44
CA SER A 142 -20.30 11.61 -20.78
C SER A 142 -19.08 12.32 -21.35
N VAL A 143 -18.32 11.64 -22.21
CA VAL A 143 -17.21 12.27 -22.92
C VAL A 143 -17.76 13.27 -23.93
N GLY A 144 -17.29 14.52 -23.88
CA GLY A 144 -17.77 15.62 -24.73
C GLY A 144 -18.85 16.48 -24.08
N GLU A 145 -19.35 16.08 -22.92
CA GLU A 145 -20.22 16.90 -22.10
C GLU A 145 -19.44 18.09 -21.49
N THR A 146 -20.05 19.27 -21.51
CA THR A 146 -19.50 20.45 -20.84
C THR A 146 -20.08 20.53 -19.44
N VAL A 147 -19.21 20.50 -18.43
CA VAL A 147 -19.58 20.56 -17.02
C VAL A 147 -18.80 21.66 -16.32
N GLU A 148 -19.43 22.29 -15.33
CA GLU A 148 -18.78 23.26 -14.45
C GLU A 148 -18.34 22.55 -13.16
N ILE A 149 -17.09 22.76 -12.74
CA ILE A 149 -16.50 22.07 -11.59
C ILE A 149 -15.77 23.11 -10.74
N GLU A 150 -16.09 23.17 -9.44
CA GLU A 150 -15.27 23.91 -8.50
C GLU A 150 -13.95 23.14 -8.24
N PRO A 151 -12.78 23.76 -8.47
CA PRO A 151 -11.52 23.10 -8.19
C PRO A 151 -11.30 22.87 -6.68
N ASP A 152 -10.75 21.71 -6.33
CA ASP A 152 -10.33 21.44 -4.95
C ASP A 152 -9.04 22.18 -4.58
N LEU A 153 -8.18 22.40 -5.57
CA LEU A 153 -6.93 23.11 -5.41
C LEU A 153 -6.53 23.75 -6.75
N THR A 154 -6.14 25.02 -6.72
CA THR A 154 -5.55 25.72 -7.84
C THR A 154 -4.12 26.08 -7.49
N VAL A 155 -3.17 25.62 -8.33
CA VAL A 155 -1.75 25.90 -8.14
C VAL A 155 -1.28 26.78 -9.28
N SER A 156 -0.66 27.91 -8.95
CA SER A 156 -0.03 28.78 -9.93
C SER A 156 1.46 28.94 -9.61
N GLN A 157 2.31 28.63 -10.59
CA GLN A 157 3.77 28.74 -10.47
C GLN A 157 4.33 29.97 -11.23
N PHE A 158 3.64 30.41 -12.28
CA PHE A 158 4.08 31.49 -13.15
C PHE A 158 2.91 32.44 -13.41
N TYR A 159 3.20 33.66 -13.89
CA TYR A 159 2.19 34.65 -14.29
C TYR A 159 1.30 35.19 -13.17
N LEU A 160 1.74 35.13 -11.90
CA LEU A 160 1.00 35.71 -10.78
C LEU A 160 0.65 37.19 -11.00
N GLY A 161 1.58 37.98 -11.56
CA GLY A 161 1.33 39.38 -11.90
C GLY A 161 0.16 39.55 -12.89
N GLN A 162 0.12 38.74 -13.95
CA GLN A 162 -0.97 38.80 -14.93
C GLN A 162 -2.31 38.38 -14.34
N ILE A 163 -2.32 37.34 -13.48
CA ILE A 163 -3.54 36.90 -12.79
C ILE A 163 -4.06 38.02 -11.88
N ILE A 164 -3.18 38.66 -11.10
CA ILE A 164 -3.57 39.79 -10.22
C ILE A 164 -4.08 40.98 -11.02
N GLU A 165 -3.44 41.31 -12.14
CA GLU A 165 -3.90 42.35 -13.06
C GLU A 165 -5.29 42.03 -13.61
N GLU A 166 -5.54 40.79 -14.00
CA GLU A 166 -6.84 40.37 -14.54
C GLU A 166 -7.95 40.43 -13.47
N PHE A 167 -7.66 40.06 -12.23
CA PHE A 167 -8.58 40.25 -11.10
C PHE A 167 -8.89 41.74 -10.89
N SER A 168 -7.86 42.60 -10.97
CA SER A 168 -8.02 44.04 -10.79
C SER A 168 -8.85 44.68 -11.92
N LYS A 169 -8.64 44.25 -13.17
CA LYS A 169 -9.40 44.75 -14.34
C LYS A 169 -10.88 44.37 -14.29
N ASN A 170 -11.17 43.17 -13.79
CA ASN A 170 -12.54 42.67 -13.68
C ASN A 170 -13.21 43.04 -12.34
N SER A 171 -12.57 43.89 -11.52
CA SER A 171 -13.07 44.35 -10.22
C SER A 171 -13.38 43.22 -9.23
N TYR A 172 -12.57 42.16 -9.24
CA TYR A 172 -12.67 41.07 -8.28
C TYR A 172 -11.79 41.35 -7.05
N ASP A 173 -12.43 41.78 -5.96
CA ASP A 173 -11.74 42.11 -4.70
C ASP A 173 -11.43 40.86 -3.83
N TYR A 174 -12.09 39.74 -4.11
CA TYR A 174 -12.03 38.54 -3.27
C TYR A 174 -11.87 37.27 -4.12
N ILE A 175 -11.19 36.29 -3.53
CA ILE A 175 -11.09 34.92 -4.05
C ILE A 175 -12.10 34.03 -3.35
N TRP A 176 -12.56 32.98 -4.03
CA TRP A 176 -13.60 32.08 -3.50
C TRP A 176 -13.14 31.35 -2.21
N ASN A 177 -11.88 30.89 -2.17
CA ASN A 177 -11.31 30.19 -1.03
C ASN A 177 -9.78 30.25 -1.01
N SER A 178 -9.19 30.99 -0.07
CA SER A 178 -7.74 31.12 0.08
C SER A 178 -7.03 29.82 0.44
N ASN A 179 -7.70 28.90 1.14
CA ASN A 179 -7.09 27.61 1.54
C ASN A 179 -6.95 26.64 0.37
N LYS A 180 -7.61 26.91 -0.77
CA LYS A 180 -7.55 26.10 -1.99
C LYS A 180 -6.63 26.69 -3.05
N ILE A 181 -5.89 27.76 -2.74
CA ILE A 181 -5.00 28.43 -3.69
C ILE A 181 -3.56 28.31 -3.20
N VAL A 182 -2.70 27.72 -4.04
CA VAL A 182 -1.26 27.62 -3.78
C VAL A 182 -0.52 28.45 -4.82
N LEU A 183 0.20 29.47 -4.33
CA LEU A 183 1.03 30.32 -5.17
C LEU A 183 2.49 29.95 -4.93
N SER A 184 3.15 29.41 -5.94
CA SER A 184 4.59 29.16 -5.90
C SER A 184 5.32 30.40 -6.38
N LEU A 185 5.86 31.16 -5.42
CA LEU A 185 6.80 32.23 -5.71
C LEU A 185 8.15 31.60 -6.07
N GLN A 186 8.36 31.30 -7.35
CA GLN A 186 9.72 31.02 -7.80
C GLN A 186 10.49 32.33 -7.68
N ALA A 187 11.30 32.46 -6.62
CA ALA A 187 12.19 33.59 -6.44
C ALA A 187 13.07 33.66 -7.68
N GLY A 188 12.85 34.66 -8.52
CA GLY A 188 13.78 35.04 -9.57
C GLY A 188 15.08 35.50 -8.91
N LEU A 189 15.91 34.55 -8.49
CA LEU A 189 17.35 34.75 -8.29
C LEU A 189 18.01 34.86 -9.67
N ASN A 190 17.51 35.77 -10.50
CA ASN A 190 18.39 36.39 -11.47
C ASN A 190 19.23 37.36 -10.64
N LYS A 191 20.37 36.87 -10.15
CA LYS A 191 21.49 37.73 -9.83
C LYS A 191 21.71 38.58 -11.08
N THR A 192 21.29 39.84 -11.02
CA THR A 192 21.93 40.87 -11.82
C THR A 192 23.39 40.86 -11.40
N GLU A 193 24.22 40.17 -12.17
CA GLU A 193 25.66 40.42 -12.20
C GLU A 193 25.84 41.85 -12.72
N SER A 194 25.63 42.82 -11.83
CA SER A 194 26.26 44.12 -11.94
C SER A 194 27.67 43.97 -11.42
N SER A 195 28.64 43.86 -12.31
CA SER A 195 30.03 44.11 -12.00
C SER A 195 30.67 44.80 -13.19
N HIS A 196 30.93 46.09 -12.96
CA HIS A 196 31.95 46.90 -13.59
C HIS A 196 33.32 46.22 -13.60
#